data_AF-A0A1S6HL41-F1
#
_entry.id   AF-A0A1S6HL41-F1
#
_cell.length_a   1.000
_cell.length_b   1.000
_cell.length_c   1.000
_cell.angle_alpha   90.00
_cell.angle_beta   90.00
_cell.angle_gamma   90.00
#
_symmetry.space_group_name_H-M   'P 1'
#
loop_
_entity.id
_entity.type
_entity.pdbx_description
1 polymer ?
#
loop_
_entity_poly.entity_id
_entity_poly.type
_entity_poly.pdbx_seq_one_letter_code
_entity_poly.pdbx_strand_id
1 'polypeptide(L)'
;MKVNKQQSGAVYNLELDYIRSTYSSTAYNSQAITPQVPASPKGLLQRLLTQGQAFSFRRPTSTISTSSVITETPSHWQTVLEYITKTQEQAGWDEQRLEQEAFSSWTQVYMILSAVGKISCQFFLPLFILVSLFMPLYYEHISFSDSVESLGLILLYVFLPLGLLWGQFELMNRGYITLWFLKTKKQFSLNRQTGMVTLYKSNGKPRFSHPFIEFDCILVSAPSQQGLINYALYLVHRYNGYSQGIPLHGLMPNNQPVAEYQALWNMIQRYMDTSQPMPDVLILEAARERDITTAKFDLAGKRDHPSHYWREMSDEEFTKTLEAIRDKQQKSPMVGPVIDIFKKSKAA
;
A
#
# COMPACT_ATOMS: atom_id res chain seq x y z
N MET A 1 -14.93 39.27 33.27
CA MET A 1 -15.66 38.08 32.78
C MET A 1 -14.97 36.82 33.31
N LYS A 2 -15.50 36.20 34.37
CA LYS A 2 -15.03 34.89 34.87
C LYS A 2 -15.78 33.82 34.08
N VAL A 3 -15.20 33.33 32.99
CA VAL A 3 -15.73 32.13 32.30
C VAL A 3 -15.65 30.97 33.29
N ASN A 4 -16.79 30.36 33.54
CA ASN A 4 -17.04 29.48 34.67
C ASN A 4 -16.20 28.20 34.54
N LYS A 5 -15.24 27.97 35.44
CA LYS A 5 -14.31 26.82 35.43
C LYS A 5 -15.04 25.48 35.39
N GLN A 6 -16.26 25.42 35.93
CA GLN A 6 -17.14 24.25 35.91
C GLN A 6 -17.77 23.97 34.54
N GLN A 7 -18.14 25.01 33.77
CA GLN A 7 -18.66 24.84 32.41
C GLN A 7 -17.55 24.39 31.44
N SER A 8 -16.34 24.93 31.61
CA SER A 8 -15.18 24.48 30.86
C SER A 8 -14.85 23.00 31.15
N GLY A 9 -14.85 22.59 32.43
CA GLY A 9 -14.63 21.19 32.80
C GLY A 9 -15.68 20.22 32.28
N ALA A 10 -16.96 20.62 32.23
CA ALA A 10 -18.04 19.80 31.69
C ALA A 10 -17.91 19.60 30.17
N VAL A 11 -17.54 20.66 29.42
CA VAL A 11 -17.29 20.58 27.97
C VAL A 11 -16.08 19.70 27.67
N TYR A 12 -14.99 19.83 28.43
CA TYR A 12 -13.81 18.96 28.29
C TYR A 12 -14.12 17.48 28.57
N ASN A 13 -14.94 17.18 29.58
CA ASN A 13 -15.32 15.80 29.89
C ASN A 13 -16.21 15.20 28.80
N LEU A 14 -17.20 15.95 28.29
CA LEU A 14 -18.03 15.53 27.16
C LEU A 14 -17.21 15.30 25.88
N GLU A 15 -16.21 16.14 25.64
CA GLU A 15 -15.30 16.01 24.50
C GLU A 15 -14.40 14.77 24.61
N LEU A 16 -13.88 14.48 25.81
CA LEU A 16 -13.11 13.27 26.09
C LEU A 16 -13.97 12.01 26.01
N ASP A 17 -15.22 12.06 26.47
CA ASP A 17 -16.16 10.94 26.40
C ASP A 17 -16.58 10.65 24.95
N TYR A 18 -16.78 11.69 24.14
CA TYR A 18 -17.02 11.54 22.69
C TYR A 18 -15.80 10.94 21.96
N ILE A 19 -14.59 11.41 22.25
CA ILE A 19 -13.36 10.84 21.67
C ILE A 19 -13.18 9.38 22.10
N ARG A 20 -13.41 9.04 23.39
CA ARG A 20 -13.35 7.67 23.93
C ARG A 20 -14.42 6.75 23.35
N SER A 21 -15.55 7.30 22.88
CA SER A 21 -16.57 6.51 22.19
C SER A 21 -16.16 6.12 20.77
N THR A 22 -15.19 6.83 20.17
CA THR A 22 -14.75 6.61 18.78
C THR A 22 -13.42 5.89 18.65
N TYR A 23 -12.47 6.16 19.55
CA TYR A 23 -11.21 5.44 19.62
C TYR A 23 -11.21 4.45 20.77
N SER A 24 -10.76 3.23 20.50
CA SER A 24 -10.53 2.20 21.52
C SER A 24 -9.49 2.67 22.53
N SER A 25 -9.55 2.15 23.76
CA SER A 25 -8.49 2.36 24.75
C SER A 25 -7.12 1.82 24.32
N THR A 26 -7.09 0.93 23.33
CA THR A 26 -5.87 0.36 22.72
C THR A 26 -5.36 1.16 21.53
N ALA A 27 -6.07 2.21 21.11
CA ALA A 27 -5.68 3.04 19.98
C ALA A 27 -4.31 3.69 20.21
N TYR A 28 -3.50 3.76 19.16
CA TYR A 28 -2.18 4.35 19.28
C TYR A 28 -2.29 5.87 19.48
N ASN A 29 -1.59 6.36 20.50
CA ASN A 29 -1.51 7.78 20.83
C ASN A 29 -0.07 8.12 21.19
N SER A 30 0.59 8.95 20.37
CA SER A 30 2.01 9.26 20.54
C SER A 30 2.32 10.14 21.77
N GLN A 31 1.30 10.78 22.36
CA GLN A 31 1.42 11.59 23.57
C GLN A 31 1.26 10.77 24.85
N ALA A 32 0.55 9.64 24.76
CA ALA A 32 0.20 8.77 25.89
C ALA A 32 0.62 7.32 25.63
N ILE A 33 1.92 7.06 25.51
CA ILE A 33 2.46 5.71 25.28
C ILE A 33 2.72 5.00 26.61
N THR A 34 2.20 3.76 26.72
CA THR A 34 2.58 2.84 27.79
C THR A 34 3.97 2.26 27.52
N PRO A 35 4.90 2.32 28.49
CA PRO A 35 6.25 1.78 28.32
C PRO A 35 6.20 0.31 27.92
N GLN A 36 6.90 0.00 26.83
CA GLN A 36 7.01 -1.33 26.26
C GLN A 36 8.18 -2.09 26.88
N VAL A 37 8.10 -3.41 26.85
CA VAL A 37 9.20 -4.27 27.26
C VAL A 37 10.16 -4.44 26.07
N PRO A 38 11.49 -4.38 26.27
CA PRO A 38 12.44 -4.73 25.22
C PRO A 38 12.24 -6.17 24.73
N ALA A 39 12.52 -6.44 23.46
CA ALA A 39 12.45 -7.80 22.92
C ALA A 39 13.41 -8.73 23.69
N SER A 40 13.00 -9.98 23.89
CA SER A 40 13.92 -11.03 24.31
C SER A 40 14.96 -11.28 23.21
N PRO A 41 16.19 -11.71 23.57
CA PRO A 41 17.23 -11.97 22.59
C PRO A 41 16.77 -13.01 21.56
N LYS A 42 16.68 -12.57 20.31
CA LYS A 42 16.23 -13.37 19.16
C LYS A 42 17.21 -14.51 18.86
N GLY A 43 16.69 -15.69 18.53
CA GLY A 43 17.47 -16.81 17.99
C GLY A 43 18.11 -16.48 16.63
N LEU A 44 19.07 -17.30 16.19
CA LEU A 44 19.86 -17.08 14.97
C LEU A 44 18.99 -16.82 13.71
N LEU A 45 17.96 -17.65 13.50
CA LEU A 45 17.07 -17.54 12.36
C LEU A 45 16.25 -16.25 12.39
N GLN A 46 15.76 -15.84 13.56
CA GLN A 46 15.00 -14.60 13.69
C GLN A 46 15.89 -13.37 13.57
N ARG A 47 17.16 -13.44 13.99
CA ARG A 47 18.15 -12.40 13.72
C ARG A 47 18.37 -12.23 12.22
N LEU A 48 18.56 -13.32 11.47
CA LEU A 48 18.69 -13.30 10.01
C LEU A 48 17.45 -12.70 9.33
N LEU A 49 16.25 -13.10 9.76
CA LEU A 49 15.00 -12.58 9.21
C LEU A 49 14.75 -11.09 9.53
N THR A 50 15.40 -10.55 10.57
CA THR A 50 15.32 -9.12 10.93
C THR A 50 16.61 -8.36 10.65
N GLN A 51 17.51 -8.88 9.81
CA GLN A 51 18.68 -8.13 9.35
C GLN A 51 18.20 -6.97 8.49
N GLY A 52 18.31 -5.76 9.03
CA GLY A 52 17.86 -4.54 8.37
C GLY A 52 18.05 -3.32 9.26
N GLN A 53 17.87 -2.13 8.69
CA GLN A 53 17.90 -0.88 9.43
C GLN A 53 16.54 -0.68 10.14
N ALA A 54 16.54 -0.69 11.47
CA ALA A 54 15.33 -0.41 12.24
C ALA A 54 15.00 1.09 12.23
N PHE A 55 13.73 1.41 12.00
CA PHE A 55 13.20 2.76 12.11
C PHE A 55 12.50 2.93 13.46
N SER A 56 12.99 3.88 14.25
CA SER A 56 12.42 4.18 15.56
C SER A 56 11.03 4.81 15.45
N PHE A 57 10.23 4.65 16.51
CA PHE A 57 9.05 5.48 16.71
C PHE A 57 9.46 6.94 16.90
N ARG A 58 8.75 7.84 16.23
CA ARG A 58 8.97 9.29 16.30
C ARG A 58 7.63 9.97 16.45
N ARG A 59 7.61 11.19 16.99
CA ARG A 59 6.42 12.04 16.88
C ARG A 59 6.24 12.40 15.41
N PRO A 60 5.14 11.97 14.77
CA PRO A 60 5.01 12.19 13.34
C PRO A 60 4.93 13.68 12.97
N THR A 61 5.44 14.02 11.78
CA THR A 61 5.38 15.38 11.20
C THR A 61 4.41 15.43 10.02
N SER A 62 4.31 16.57 9.33
CA SER A 62 3.57 16.72 8.05
C SER A 62 4.29 16.19 6.83
N THR A 63 5.44 15.55 6.99
CA THR A 63 6.12 14.85 5.90
C THR A 63 5.27 13.68 5.39
N ILE A 64 5.06 13.66 4.08
CA ILE A 64 4.36 12.58 3.35
C ILE A 64 5.36 11.87 2.42
N SER A 65 5.14 10.59 2.12
CA SER A 65 5.88 9.91 1.06
C SER A 65 5.28 10.29 -0.29
N THR A 66 6.03 11.08 -1.06
CA THR A 66 5.57 11.52 -2.38
C THR A 66 5.52 10.35 -3.38
N SER A 67 6.42 9.38 -3.23
CA SER A 67 6.46 8.20 -4.10
C SER A 67 5.32 7.22 -3.83
N SER A 68 4.82 7.17 -2.59
CA SER A 68 3.62 6.39 -2.24
C SER A 68 2.34 7.02 -2.78
N VAL A 69 2.27 8.36 -2.80
CA VAL A 69 1.05 9.10 -3.15
C VAL A 69 0.92 9.31 -4.66
N ILE A 70 2.03 9.42 -5.39
CA ILE A 70 2.03 9.72 -6.85
C ILE A 70 1.37 8.62 -7.70
N THR A 71 1.17 7.41 -7.15
CA THR A 71 0.52 6.31 -7.89
C THR A 71 -0.95 6.56 -8.14
N GLU A 72 -1.60 7.41 -7.34
CA GLU A 72 -3.03 7.73 -7.41
C GLU A 72 -3.19 9.18 -7.91
N THR A 73 -3.38 9.38 -9.21
CA THR A 73 -3.66 10.72 -9.76
C THR A 73 -5.10 11.15 -9.48
N PRO A 74 -5.42 12.46 -9.45
CA PRO A 74 -6.79 12.94 -9.30
C PRO A 74 -7.78 12.31 -10.29
N SER A 75 -7.42 12.18 -11.58
CA SER A 75 -8.26 11.54 -12.59
C SER A 75 -8.50 10.05 -12.32
N HIS A 76 -7.46 9.32 -11.93
CA HIS A 76 -7.57 7.91 -11.60
C HIS A 76 -8.40 7.70 -10.32
N TRP A 77 -8.17 8.54 -9.30
CA TRP A 77 -8.88 8.50 -8.05
C TRP A 77 -10.38 8.76 -8.21
N GLN A 78 -10.79 9.64 -9.13
CA GLN A 78 -12.22 9.82 -9.47
C GLN A 78 -12.84 8.52 -9.99
N THR A 79 -12.14 7.80 -10.87
CA THR A 79 -12.59 6.49 -11.38
C THR A 79 -12.71 5.46 -10.26
N VAL A 80 -11.74 5.46 -9.32
CA VAL A 80 -11.76 4.60 -8.14
C VAL A 80 -12.95 4.94 -7.23
N LEU A 81 -13.24 6.22 -6.99
CA LEU A 81 -14.37 6.66 -6.18
C LEU A 81 -15.72 6.26 -6.81
N GLU A 82 -15.87 6.40 -8.13
CA GLU A 82 -17.05 5.93 -8.85
C GLU A 82 -17.26 4.43 -8.69
N TYR A 83 -16.18 3.65 -8.81
CA TYR A 83 -16.21 2.20 -8.60
C TYR A 83 -16.64 1.86 -7.17
N ILE A 84 -15.98 2.41 -6.16
CA ILE A 84 -16.28 2.20 -4.73
C ILE A 84 -17.74 2.54 -4.43
N THR A 85 -18.24 3.66 -4.96
CA THR A 85 -19.63 4.09 -4.75
C THR A 85 -20.62 3.12 -5.40
N LYS A 86 -20.30 2.62 -6.61
CA LYS A 86 -21.15 1.69 -7.36
C LYS A 86 -21.18 0.29 -6.73
N THR A 87 -20.06 -0.19 -6.21
CA THR A 87 -19.94 -1.52 -5.59
C THR A 87 -20.30 -1.51 -4.11
N GLN A 88 -20.49 -0.33 -3.51
CA GLN A 88 -20.62 -0.14 -2.05
C GLN A 88 -19.45 -0.75 -1.27
N GLU A 89 -18.29 -0.83 -1.91
CA GLU A 89 -17.06 -1.27 -1.26
C GLU A 89 -16.51 -0.16 -0.36
N GLN A 90 -15.57 -0.52 0.51
CA GLN A 90 -14.88 0.44 1.37
C GLN A 90 -13.51 0.73 0.76
N ALA A 91 -13.10 2.01 0.80
CA ALA A 91 -11.78 2.40 0.31
C ALA A 91 -10.66 1.64 1.04
N GLY A 92 -9.57 1.34 0.33
CA GLY A 92 -8.41 0.69 0.93
C GLY A 92 -7.79 1.54 2.05
N TRP A 93 -7.89 2.86 1.96
CA TRP A 93 -7.50 3.80 3.02
C TRP A 93 -8.72 4.63 3.41
N ASP A 94 -9.16 4.52 4.66
CA ASP A 94 -10.26 5.30 5.22
C ASP A 94 -9.90 5.85 6.63
N GLU A 95 -10.85 6.44 7.35
CA GLU A 95 -10.63 6.97 8.70
C GLU A 95 -10.37 5.91 9.77
N GLN A 96 -10.69 4.65 9.47
CA GLN A 96 -10.63 3.53 10.42
C GLN A 96 -9.48 2.59 10.15
N ARG A 97 -9.21 2.31 8.87
CA ARG A 97 -8.27 1.29 8.42
C ARG A 97 -7.51 1.66 7.15
N LEU A 98 -6.25 1.25 7.16
CA LEU A 98 -5.37 1.20 6.02
C LEU A 98 -5.20 -0.28 5.69
N GLU A 99 -5.82 -0.70 4.60
CA GLU A 99 -5.81 -2.06 4.09
C GLU A 99 -5.02 -2.13 2.79
N GLN A 100 -4.14 -3.12 2.70
CA GLN A 100 -3.52 -3.50 1.45
C GLN A 100 -4.14 -4.79 0.97
N GLU A 101 -4.57 -4.78 -0.29
CA GLU A 101 -4.99 -5.98 -0.99
C GLU A 101 -3.92 -6.42 -1.98
N ALA A 102 -3.84 -7.73 -2.19
CA ALA A 102 -2.99 -8.34 -3.20
C ALA A 102 -3.82 -9.30 -4.05
N PHE A 103 -3.45 -9.46 -5.31
CA PHE A 103 -4.07 -10.46 -6.15
C PHE A 103 -3.90 -11.87 -5.58
N SER A 104 -4.96 -12.67 -5.66
CA SER A 104 -4.90 -14.11 -5.38
C SER A 104 -3.82 -14.78 -6.24
N SER A 105 -3.17 -15.83 -5.73
CA SER A 105 -2.16 -16.59 -6.48
C SER A 105 -2.67 -17.08 -7.83
N TRP A 106 -3.94 -17.49 -7.92
CA TRP A 106 -4.57 -17.88 -9.18
C TRP A 106 -4.73 -16.71 -10.16
N THR A 107 -5.07 -15.52 -9.66
CA THR A 107 -5.10 -14.31 -10.47
C THR A 107 -3.71 -14.00 -11.00
N GLN A 108 -2.66 -14.08 -10.17
CA GLN A 108 -1.28 -13.85 -10.61
C GLN A 108 -0.86 -14.86 -11.69
N VAL A 109 -1.16 -16.15 -11.51
CA VAL A 109 -0.90 -17.19 -12.53
C VAL A 109 -1.64 -16.90 -13.82
N TYR A 110 -2.92 -16.54 -13.76
CA TYR A 110 -3.70 -16.15 -14.93
C TYR A 110 -3.08 -14.95 -15.66
N MET A 111 -2.70 -13.89 -14.94
CA MET A 111 -2.04 -12.71 -15.51
C MET A 111 -0.73 -13.08 -16.24
N ILE A 112 0.08 -13.97 -15.65
CA ILE A 112 1.31 -14.46 -16.27
C ILE A 112 1.00 -15.25 -17.54
N LEU A 113 0.04 -16.18 -17.51
CA LEU A 113 -0.36 -16.97 -18.67
C LEU A 113 -0.91 -16.10 -19.81
N SER A 114 -1.73 -15.09 -19.50
CA SER A 114 -2.22 -14.11 -20.48
C SER A 114 -1.09 -13.26 -21.06
N ALA A 115 -0.10 -12.87 -20.25
CA ALA A 115 1.09 -12.16 -20.73
C ALA A 115 1.95 -13.03 -21.66
N VAL A 116 2.16 -14.30 -21.31
CA VAL A 116 2.81 -15.29 -22.18
C VAL A 116 2.04 -15.45 -23.49
N GLY A 117 0.70 -15.52 -23.42
CA GLY A 117 -0.15 -15.58 -24.62
C GLY A 117 0.04 -14.38 -25.52
N LYS A 118 0.02 -13.17 -24.97
CA LYS A 118 0.27 -11.92 -25.70
C LYS A 118 1.64 -11.92 -26.40
N ILE A 119 2.71 -12.24 -25.67
CA ILE A 119 4.07 -12.26 -26.23
C ILE A 119 4.18 -13.33 -27.33
N SER A 120 3.61 -14.50 -27.10
CA SER A 120 3.58 -15.61 -28.07
C SER A 120 2.89 -15.20 -29.36
N CYS A 121 1.67 -14.66 -29.27
CA CYS A 121 0.91 -14.25 -30.45
C CYS A 121 1.50 -13.02 -31.15
N GLN A 122 2.12 -12.08 -30.44
CA GLN A 122 2.65 -10.86 -31.03
C GLN A 122 3.99 -11.07 -31.74
N PHE A 123 4.89 -11.89 -31.17
CA PHE A 123 6.27 -12.00 -31.65
C PHE A 123 6.59 -13.37 -32.24
N PHE A 124 6.18 -14.44 -31.57
CA PHE A 124 6.55 -15.80 -31.99
C PHE A 124 5.66 -16.31 -33.13
N LEU A 125 4.38 -15.96 -33.15
CA LEU A 125 3.47 -16.37 -34.23
C LEU A 125 3.89 -15.83 -35.61
N PRO A 126 4.19 -14.52 -35.82
CA PRO A 126 4.64 -14.03 -37.12
C PRO A 126 5.96 -14.66 -37.56
N LEU A 127 6.90 -14.85 -36.63
CA LEU A 127 8.17 -15.52 -36.91
C LEU A 127 7.95 -16.99 -37.32
N PHE A 128 7.06 -17.69 -36.63
CA PHE A 128 6.74 -19.08 -36.93
C PHE A 128 6.06 -19.24 -38.30
N ILE A 129 5.13 -18.34 -38.64
CA ILE A 129 4.52 -18.27 -39.98
C ILE A 129 5.61 -18.06 -41.04
N LEU A 130 6.52 -17.09 -40.81
CA LEU A 130 7.62 -16.82 -41.72
C LEU A 130 8.49 -18.06 -41.94
N VAL A 131 9.01 -18.66 -40.86
CA VAL A 131 9.85 -19.86 -40.95
C VAL A 131 9.12 -20.98 -41.71
N SER A 132 7.86 -21.25 -41.36
CA SER A 132 7.07 -22.31 -42.01
C SER A 132 6.88 -22.08 -43.51
N LEU A 133 6.74 -20.83 -43.96
CA LEU A 133 6.63 -20.51 -45.38
C LEU A 133 7.97 -20.66 -46.14
N PHE A 134 9.10 -20.42 -45.47
CA PHE A 134 10.43 -20.50 -46.09
C PHE A 134 11.06 -21.90 -46.00
N MET A 135 10.62 -22.78 -45.09
CA MET A 135 11.16 -24.14 -44.93
C MET A 135 11.18 -24.98 -46.22
N PRO A 136 10.10 -25.03 -47.03
CA PRO A 136 10.09 -25.77 -48.30
C PRO A 136 11.09 -25.27 -49.34
N LEU A 137 11.56 -24.02 -49.23
CA LEU A 137 12.52 -23.43 -50.17
C LEU A 137 13.96 -23.85 -49.88
N TYR A 138 14.24 -24.32 -48.67
CA TYR A 138 15.59 -24.64 -48.22
C TYR A 138 15.82 -26.15 -48.08
N TYR A 139 14.78 -26.91 -47.71
CA TYR A 139 14.87 -28.35 -47.52
C TYR A 139 14.10 -29.11 -48.60
N GLU A 140 14.82 -29.81 -49.47
CA GLU A 140 14.25 -30.57 -50.60
C GLU A 140 13.27 -31.68 -50.19
N HIS A 141 13.34 -32.14 -48.93
CA HIS A 141 12.49 -33.21 -48.40
C HIS A 141 11.17 -32.73 -47.79
N ILE A 142 10.97 -31.41 -47.65
CA ILE A 142 9.77 -30.85 -47.02
C ILE A 142 8.87 -30.27 -48.10
N SER A 143 7.68 -30.85 -48.29
CA SER A 143 6.72 -30.30 -49.23
C SER A 143 6.00 -29.07 -48.65
N PHE A 144 5.43 -28.23 -49.54
CA PHE A 144 4.64 -27.08 -49.11
C PHE A 144 3.38 -27.52 -48.34
N SER A 145 2.75 -28.63 -48.72
CA SER A 145 1.60 -29.18 -48.00
C SER A 145 1.96 -29.60 -46.57
N ASP A 146 3.11 -30.26 -46.36
CA ASP A 146 3.53 -30.68 -45.02
C ASP A 146 3.80 -29.48 -44.11
N SER A 147 4.36 -28.41 -44.68
CA SER A 147 4.59 -27.14 -43.96
C SER A 147 3.28 -26.43 -43.60
N VAL A 148 2.30 -26.41 -44.51
CA VAL A 148 0.97 -25.84 -44.23
C VAL A 148 0.22 -26.66 -43.18
N GLU A 149 0.29 -27.98 -43.24
CA GLU A 149 -0.32 -28.87 -42.24
C GLU A 149 0.31 -28.63 -40.85
N SER A 150 1.65 -28.61 -40.79
CA SER A 150 2.39 -28.33 -39.55
C SER A 150 2.05 -26.95 -38.98
N LEU A 151 1.95 -25.93 -39.84
CA LEU A 151 1.51 -24.59 -39.47
C LEU A 151 0.09 -24.64 -38.87
N GLY A 152 -0.85 -25.30 -39.56
CA GLY A 152 -2.23 -25.44 -39.10
C GLY A 152 -2.35 -26.11 -37.73
N LEU A 153 -1.59 -27.18 -37.50
CA LEU A 153 -1.56 -27.88 -36.22
C LEU A 153 -1.03 -26.98 -35.09
N ILE A 154 0.06 -26.25 -35.33
CA ILE A 154 0.64 -25.36 -34.30
C ILE A 154 -0.25 -24.14 -34.04
N LEU A 155 -0.89 -23.60 -35.08
CA LEU A 155 -1.92 -22.56 -34.92
C LEU A 155 -3.07 -23.05 -34.04
N LEU A 156 -3.56 -24.26 -34.30
CA LEU A 156 -4.71 -24.83 -33.59
C LEU A 156 -4.38 -25.21 -32.14
N TYR A 157 -3.25 -25.89 -31.90
CA TYR A 157 -2.96 -26.47 -30.59
C TYR A 157 -2.11 -25.57 -29.69
N VAL A 158 -1.38 -24.59 -30.24
CA VAL A 158 -0.50 -23.69 -29.46
C VAL A 158 -1.05 -22.27 -29.48
N PHE A 159 -1.20 -21.66 -30.66
CA PHE A 159 -1.52 -20.22 -30.72
C PHE A 159 -3.00 -19.90 -30.48
N LEU A 160 -3.93 -20.79 -30.84
CA LEU A 160 -5.36 -20.60 -30.55
C LEU A 160 -5.63 -20.54 -29.03
N PRO A 161 -5.22 -21.50 -28.19
CA PRO A 161 -5.47 -21.40 -26.74
C PRO A 161 -4.76 -20.19 -26.11
N LEU A 162 -3.55 -19.85 -26.54
CA LEU A 162 -2.84 -18.66 -26.08
C LEU A 162 -3.54 -17.35 -26.51
N GLY A 163 -4.06 -17.32 -27.73
CA GLY A 163 -4.82 -16.21 -28.28
C GLY A 163 -6.16 -16.03 -27.55
N LEU A 164 -6.82 -17.12 -27.16
CA LEU A 164 -8.03 -17.07 -26.33
C LEU A 164 -7.73 -16.50 -24.94
N LEU A 165 -6.64 -16.93 -24.29
CA LEU A 165 -6.22 -16.38 -22.98
C LEU A 165 -5.87 -14.89 -23.05
N TRP A 166 -5.18 -14.47 -24.11
CA TRP A 166 -4.89 -13.05 -24.33
C TRP A 166 -6.16 -12.25 -24.65
N GLY A 167 -7.03 -12.76 -25.52
CA GLY A 167 -8.29 -12.12 -25.88
C GLY A 167 -9.22 -11.95 -24.68
N GLN A 168 -9.34 -12.96 -23.82
CA GLN A 168 -10.11 -12.87 -22.56
C GLN A 168 -9.56 -11.77 -21.64
N PHE A 169 -8.24 -11.68 -21.49
CA PHE A 169 -7.60 -10.63 -20.70
C PHE A 169 -7.85 -9.24 -21.28
N GLU A 170 -7.75 -9.06 -22.60
CA GLU A 170 -8.00 -7.78 -23.27
C GLU A 170 -9.47 -7.34 -23.15
N LEU A 171 -10.41 -8.27 -23.27
CA LEU A 171 -11.84 -8.01 -23.04
C LEU A 171 -12.11 -7.53 -21.61
N MET A 172 -11.43 -8.12 -20.63
CA MET A 172 -11.50 -7.67 -19.24
C MET A 172 -10.87 -6.30 -19.03
N ASN A 173 -9.71 -6.03 -19.64
CA ASN A 173 -9.05 -4.73 -19.53
C ASN A 173 -9.90 -3.58 -20.10
N ARG A 174 -10.75 -3.89 -21.08
CA ARG A 174 -11.74 -2.95 -21.65
C ARG A 174 -13.07 -2.89 -20.88
N GLY A 175 -13.22 -3.68 -19.81
CA GLY A 175 -14.41 -3.69 -18.96
C GLY A 175 -15.59 -4.51 -19.48
N TYR A 176 -15.42 -5.31 -20.55
CA TYR A 176 -16.53 -6.08 -21.11
C TYR A 176 -16.87 -7.34 -20.31
N ILE A 177 -15.89 -7.94 -19.63
CA ILE A 177 -16.05 -9.21 -18.89
C ILE A 177 -15.28 -9.12 -17.57
N THR A 178 -15.88 -9.62 -16.48
CA THR A 178 -15.18 -9.85 -15.21
C THR A 178 -15.24 -11.34 -14.86
N LEU A 179 -14.08 -11.97 -14.68
CA LEU A 179 -14.00 -13.40 -14.38
C LEU A 179 -14.15 -13.65 -12.86
N TRP A 180 -15.05 -14.55 -12.48
CA TRP A 180 -15.43 -14.80 -11.09
C TRP A 180 -14.29 -15.28 -10.17
N PHE A 181 -13.21 -15.84 -10.74
CA PHE A 181 -12.06 -16.35 -9.99
C PHE A 181 -10.97 -15.29 -9.77
N LEU A 182 -11.06 -14.13 -10.45
CA LEU A 182 -10.14 -13.02 -10.27
C LEU A 182 -10.56 -12.24 -9.03
N LYS A 183 -9.95 -12.61 -7.91
CA LYS A 183 -10.24 -12.00 -6.61
C LYS A 183 -8.98 -11.36 -6.04
N THR A 184 -9.14 -10.18 -5.46
CA THR A 184 -8.18 -9.61 -4.53
C THR A 184 -8.35 -10.26 -3.16
N LYS A 185 -7.28 -10.23 -2.37
CA LYS A 185 -7.25 -10.77 -1.01
C LYS A 185 -6.57 -9.75 -0.11
N LYS A 186 -7.18 -9.50 1.05
CA LYS A 186 -6.57 -8.69 2.09
C LYS A 186 -5.24 -9.30 2.51
N GLN A 187 -4.18 -8.50 2.49
CA GLN A 187 -2.85 -8.90 2.91
C GLN A 187 -2.63 -8.48 4.37
N PHE A 188 -2.84 -7.21 4.67
CA PHE A 188 -2.81 -6.68 6.03
C PHE A 188 -3.79 -5.51 6.20
N SER A 189 -4.09 -5.20 7.46
CA SER A 189 -4.90 -4.04 7.85
C SER A 189 -4.25 -3.37 9.08
N LEU A 190 -4.10 -2.05 9.01
CA LEU A 190 -3.72 -1.20 10.14
C LEU A 190 -4.96 -0.41 10.53
N ASN A 191 -5.49 -0.62 11.73
CA ASN A 191 -6.73 0.02 12.15
C ASN A 191 -6.43 1.16 13.14
N ARG A 192 -6.69 2.40 12.72
CA ARG A 192 -6.50 3.63 13.49
C ARG A 192 -7.38 3.68 14.74
N GLN A 193 -8.65 3.27 14.64
CA GLN A 193 -9.61 3.33 15.76
C GLN A 193 -9.26 2.37 16.89
N THR A 194 -8.75 1.18 16.56
CA THR A 194 -8.42 0.14 17.53
C THR A 194 -6.94 0.14 17.90
N GLY A 195 -6.08 0.72 17.07
CA GLY A 195 -4.62 0.63 17.19
C GLY A 195 -4.06 -0.74 16.80
N MET A 196 -4.84 -1.61 16.18
CA MET A 196 -4.46 -2.98 15.88
C MET A 196 -3.88 -3.15 14.48
N VAL A 197 -2.90 -4.02 14.36
CA VAL A 197 -2.23 -4.39 13.13
C VAL A 197 -2.49 -5.87 12.87
N THR A 198 -3.18 -6.17 11.77
CA THR A 198 -3.64 -7.52 11.43
C THR A 198 -3.01 -7.98 10.13
N LEU A 199 -2.36 -9.14 10.15
CA LEU A 199 -1.92 -9.85 8.95
C LEU A 199 -2.95 -10.93 8.61
N TYR A 200 -3.32 -11.09 7.34
CA TYR A 200 -4.30 -12.08 6.89
C TYR A 200 -3.65 -13.29 6.21
N LYS A 201 -4.33 -14.43 6.24
CA LYS A 201 -3.99 -15.63 5.47
C LYS A 201 -4.66 -15.59 4.09
N SER A 202 -4.20 -16.45 3.18
CA SER A 202 -4.78 -16.60 1.82
C SER A 202 -6.28 -16.97 1.81
N ASN A 203 -6.85 -17.44 2.92
CA ASN A 203 -8.29 -17.72 3.06
C ASN A 203 -9.08 -16.54 3.67
N GLY A 204 -8.47 -15.36 3.81
CA GLY A 204 -9.09 -14.15 4.37
C GLY A 204 -9.19 -14.13 5.90
N LYS A 205 -8.80 -15.20 6.60
CA LYS A 205 -8.81 -15.23 8.07
C LYS A 205 -7.58 -14.50 8.64
N PRO A 206 -7.71 -13.79 9.78
CA PRO A 206 -6.55 -13.16 10.42
C PRO A 206 -5.54 -14.23 10.84
N ARG A 207 -4.27 -14.01 10.51
CA ARG A 207 -3.13 -14.82 10.95
C ARG A 207 -2.72 -14.45 12.38
N PHE A 208 -2.60 -13.16 12.65
CA PHE A 208 -2.41 -12.57 13.96
C PHE A 208 -2.90 -11.12 13.94
N SER A 209 -3.24 -10.59 15.11
CA SER A 209 -3.60 -9.18 15.30
C SER A 209 -2.99 -8.71 16.63
N HIS A 210 -2.17 -7.67 16.58
CA HIS A 210 -1.48 -7.13 17.76
C HIS A 210 -1.46 -5.59 17.74
N PRO A 211 -1.26 -4.92 18.89
CA PRO A 211 -1.18 -3.45 18.92
C PRO A 211 -0.01 -2.91 18.09
N PHE A 212 -0.22 -1.78 17.42
CA PHE A 212 0.76 -1.13 16.53
C PHE A 212 2.11 -0.86 17.20
N ILE A 213 2.10 -0.47 18.47
CA ILE A 213 3.31 -0.15 19.25
C ILE A 213 4.24 -1.36 19.50
N GLU A 214 3.71 -2.57 19.32
CA GLU A 214 4.45 -3.83 19.47
C GLU A 214 5.20 -4.22 18.18
N PHE A 215 5.02 -3.49 17.09
CA PHE A 215 5.72 -3.74 15.84
C PHE A 215 6.94 -2.84 15.70
N ASP A 216 8.07 -3.45 15.36
CA ASP A 216 9.28 -2.75 14.93
C ASP A 216 9.25 -2.60 13.41
N CYS A 217 9.44 -1.37 12.93
CA CYS A 217 9.56 -1.08 11.52
C CYS A 217 11.00 -1.30 11.07
N ILE A 218 11.23 -2.20 10.13
CA ILE A 218 12.58 -2.54 9.63
C ILE A 218 12.66 -2.36 8.11
N LEU A 219 13.74 -1.72 7.67
CA LEU A 219 14.12 -1.60 6.27
C LEU A 219 15.09 -2.74 5.93
N VAL A 220 14.68 -3.64 5.05
CA VAL A 220 15.49 -4.78 4.60
C VAL A 220 15.98 -4.51 3.18
N SER A 221 17.27 -4.75 2.94
CA SER A 221 17.83 -4.77 1.60
C SER A 221 17.58 -6.14 0.96
N ALA A 222 16.87 -6.13 -0.17
CA ALA A 222 16.66 -7.30 -1.00
C ALA A 222 17.49 -7.12 -2.28
N PRO A 223 18.62 -7.83 -2.43
CA PRO A 223 19.38 -7.77 -3.68
C PRO A 223 18.49 -8.29 -4.82
N SER A 224 18.39 -7.52 -5.89
CA SER A 224 17.71 -7.92 -7.11
C SER A 224 18.55 -8.97 -7.85
N GLN A 225 17.91 -9.73 -8.73
CA GLN A 225 18.58 -10.69 -9.61
C GLN A 225 19.64 -10.02 -10.51
N GLN A 226 19.57 -8.70 -10.68
CA GLN A 226 20.50 -7.88 -11.48
C GLN A 226 21.60 -7.21 -10.63
N GLY A 227 21.69 -7.53 -9.33
CA GLY A 227 22.67 -6.94 -8.41
C GLY A 227 22.31 -5.54 -7.91
N LEU A 228 21.14 -5.00 -8.28
CA LEU A 228 20.62 -3.74 -7.73
C LEU A 228 20.10 -3.98 -6.32
N ILE A 229 20.40 -3.08 -5.39
CA ILE A 229 19.86 -3.17 -4.02
C ILE A 229 18.45 -2.57 -4.03
N ASN A 230 17.44 -3.43 -3.93
CA ASN A 230 16.09 -2.98 -3.62
C ASN A 230 15.90 -2.89 -2.11
N TYR A 231 15.01 -2.01 -1.68
CA TYR A 231 14.61 -1.91 -0.29
C TYR A 231 13.14 -2.30 -0.11
N ALA A 232 12.84 -2.93 1.01
CA ALA A 232 11.47 -3.24 1.41
C ALA A 232 11.29 -2.96 2.90
N LEU A 233 10.16 -2.35 3.24
CA LEU A 233 9.80 -2.02 4.61
C LEU A 233 8.91 -3.13 5.18
N TYR A 234 9.21 -3.57 6.40
CA TYR A 234 8.43 -4.59 7.10
C TYR A 234 8.07 -4.12 8.51
N LEU A 235 6.87 -4.47 8.95
CA LEU A 235 6.52 -4.45 10.37
C LEU A 235 6.74 -5.83 10.97
N VAL A 236 7.65 -5.94 11.91
CA VAL A 236 7.95 -7.20 12.60
C VAL A 236 7.47 -7.12 14.03
N HIS A 237 6.65 -8.09 14.44
CA HIS A 237 6.18 -8.16 15.82
C HIS A 237 7.34 -8.41 16.78
N ARG A 238 7.46 -7.59 17.82
CA ARG A 238 8.60 -7.59 18.75
C ARG A 238 8.66 -8.83 19.61
N TYR A 239 7.50 -9.27 20.12
CA TYR A 239 7.42 -10.32 21.16
C TYR A 239 7.18 -11.72 20.60
N ASN A 240 6.58 -11.82 19.42
CA ASN A 240 6.23 -13.11 18.84
C ASN A 240 7.23 -13.41 17.73
N GLY A 241 7.85 -14.59 17.80
CA GLY A 241 8.82 -15.09 16.83
C GLY A 241 8.22 -15.46 15.47
N TYR A 242 7.33 -14.63 14.92
CA TYR A 242 6.73 -14.88 13.61
C TYR A 242 7.83 -14.88 12.54
N SER A 243 7.81 -15.91 11.68
CA SER A 243 8.74 -16.05 10.57
C SER A 243 8.51 -15.06 9.43
N GLN A 244 7.37 -14.35 9.45
CA GLN A 244 6.95 -13.42 8.41
C GLN A 244 6.55 -12.09 9.06
N GLY A 245 7.25 -11.01 8.68
CA GLY A 245 6.83 -9.64 8.95
C GLY A 245 5.71 -9.21 8.00
N ILE A 246 5.00 -8.15 8.34
CA ILE A 246 4.01 -7.54 7.46
C ILE A 246 4.75 -6.71 6.42
N PRO A 247 4.67 -7.07 5.13
CA PRO A 247 5.32 -6.31 4.09
C PRO A 247 4.54 -5.02 3.81
N LEU A 248 5.22 -3.87 3.84
CA LEU A 248 4.65 -2.57 3.47
C LEU A 248 5.00 -2.18 2.02
N HIS A 249 5.63 -3.06 1.23
CA HIS A 249 6.03 -2.76 -0.15
C HIS A 249 4.85 -2.48 -1.08
N GLY A 250 3.63 -2.96 -0.76
CA GLY A 250 2.44 -2.63 -1.56
C GLY A 250 2.07 -1.15 -1.53
N LEU A 251 2.57 -0.40 -0.54
CA LEU A 251 2.27 1.02 -0.37
C LEU A 251 3.25 1.94 -1.10
N MET A 252 4.29 1.41 -1.75
CA MET A 252 5.30 2.23 -2.40
C MET A 252 5.89 1.53 -3.63
N PRO A 253 6.18 2.26 -4.71
CA PRO A 253 6.90 1.71 -5.84
C PRO A 253 8.25 1.10 -5.42
N ASN A 254 8.74 0.16 -6.22
CA ASN A 254 10.06 -0.41 -6.02
C ASN A 254 11.17 0.64 -6.27
N ASN A 255 12.36 0.39 -5.72
CA ASN A 255 13.59 1.14 -5.99
C ASN A 255 13.52 2.64 -5.65
N GLN A 256 12.95 2.98 -4.49
CA GLN A 256 12.89 4.34 -3.97
C GLN A 256 14.11 4.69 -3.10
N PRO A 257 14.42 5.98 -2.89
CA PRO A 257 15.47 6.37 -1.94
C PRO A 257 15.03 6.08 -0.49
N VAL A 258 16.00 5.81 0.40
CA VAL A 258 15.74 5.51 1.82
C VAL A 258 14.89 6.59 2.52
N ALA A 259 15.03 7.85 2.11
CA ALA A 259 14.23 8.97 2.63
C ALA A 259 12.72 8.78 2.39
N GLU A 260 12.31 8.18 1.27
CA GLU A 260 10.89 7.90 0.98
C GLU A 260 10.35 6.78 1.88
N TYR A 261 11.15 5.76 2.19
CA TYR A 261 10.77 4.74 3.18
C TYR A 261 10.59 5.34 4.58
N GLN A 262 11.43 6.32 4.96
CA GLN A 262 11.28 7.04 6.22
C GLN A 262 10.04 7.94 6.23
N ALA A 263 9.75 8.62 5.12
CA ALA A 263 8.55 9.41 4.93
C ALA A 263 7.28 8.54 4.98
N LEU A 264 7.32 7.35 4.38
CA LEU A 264 6.23 6.37 4.45
C LEU A 264 6.01 5.91 5.91
N TRP A 265 7.08 5.60 6.63
CA TRP A 265 6.96 5.25 8.05
C TRP A 265 6.43 6.40 8.90
N ASN A 266 6.81 7.66 8.62
CA ASN A 266 6.23 8.84 9.25
C ASN A 266 4.72 8.92 8.96
N MET A 267 4.33 8.72 7.69
CA MET A 267 2.94 8.76 7.24
C MET A 267 2.09 7.68 7.92
N ILE A 268 2.59 6.45 8.03
CA ILE A 268 1.92 5.35 8.73
C ILE A 268 1.78 5.64 10.23
N GLN A 269 2.84 6.12 10.89
CA GLN A 269 2.74 6.49 12.30
C GLN A 269 1.72 7.62 12.51
N ARG A 270 1.70 8.63 11.63
CA ARG A 270 0.71 9.72 11.69
C ARG A 270 -0.71 9.21 11.46
N TYR A 271 -0.87 8.30 10.51
CA TYR A 271 -2.15 7.65 10.23
C TYR A 271 -2.65 6.84 11.44
N MET A 272 -1.77 6.14 12.16
CA MET A 272 -2.16 5.37 13.35
C MET A 272 -2.33 6.23 14.61
N ASP A 273 -1.72 7.40 14.67
CA ASP A 273 -1.72 8.27 15.86
C ASP A 273 -3.02 9.07 15.99
N THR A 274 -3.84 8.70 16.97
CA THR A 274 -5.12 9.38 17.25
C THR A 274 -4.97 10.77 17.87
N SER A 275 -3.76 11.12 18.34
CA SER A 275 -3.48 12.46 18.89
C SER A 275 -3.20 13.52 17.81
N GLN A 276 -3.05 13.09 16.55
CA GLN A 276 -2.73 13.95 15.42
C GLN A 276 -3.72 13.75 14.27
N PRO A 277 -3.91 14.77 13.42
CA PRO A 277 -4.69 14.61 12.19
C PRO A 277 -4.01 13.59 11.27
N MET A 278 -4.83 12.87 10.50
CA MET A 278 -4.35 11.98 9.45
C MET A 278 -3.39 12.69 8.47
N PRO A 279 -2.57 11.94 7.72
CA PRO A 279 -1.78 12.51 6.62
C PRO A 279 -2.66 13.28 5.64
N ASP A 280 -2.11 14.37 5.10
CA ASP A 280 -2.81 15.20 4.11
C ASP A 280 -2.40 14.76 2.71
N VAL A 281 -3.16 13.83 2.15
CA VAL A 281 -2.92 13.18 0.86
C VAL A 281 -4.26 12.94 0.17
N LEU A 282 -4.25 12.88 -1.17
CA LEU A 282 -5.44 12.70 -2.00
C LEU A 282 -6.34 11.55 -1.52
N ILE A 283 -5.74 10.38 -1.28
CA ILE A 283 -6.48 9.15 -0.92
C ILE A 283 -7.28 9.29 0.38
N LEU A 284 -6.79 10.09 1.32
CA LEU A 284 -7.41 10.29 2.63
C LEU A 284 -8.29 11.54 2.68
N GLU A 285 -8.29 12.39 1.66
CA GLU A 285 -8.93 13.72 1.67
C GLU A 285 -10.40 13.64 2.11
N ALA A 286 -11.17 12.70 1.55
CA ALA A 286 -12.58 12.49 1.91
C ALA A 286 -12.79 11.78 3.26
N ALA A 287 -11.76 11.10 3.79
CA ALA A 287 -11.81 10.45 5.11
C ALA A 287 -11.51 11.44 6.24
N ARG A 288 -10.81 12.55 5.96
CA ARG A 288 -10.43 13.56 6.96
C ARG A 288 -11.61 14.17 7.71
N GLU A 289 -12.73 14.39 7.02
CA GLU A 289 -13.95 14.92 7.62
C GLU A 289 -14.66 13.90 8.52
N ARG A 290 -14.40 12.59 8.34
CA ARG A 290 -14.99 11.50 9.12
C ARG A 290 -14.20 11.17 10.40
N ASP A 291 -12.90 11.41 10.42
CA ASP A 291 -12.06 11.23 11.62
C ASP A 291 -12.20 12.43 12.56
N ILE A 292 -12.56 12.21 13.82
CA ILE A 292 -12.84 13.30 14.78
C ILE A 292 -11.61 14.17 15.03
N THR A 293 -10.43 13.57 15.26
CA THR A 293 -9.20 14.34 15.50
C THR A 293 -8.85 15.19 14.29
N THR A 294 -8.97 14.62 13.09
CA THR A 294 -8.67 15.32 11.85
C THR A 294 -9.69 16.42 11.54
N ALA A 295 -10.99 16.13 11.69
CA ALA A 295 -12.05 17.11 11.49
C ALA A 295 -11.90 18.32 12.41
N LYS A 296 -11.56 18.12 13.70
CA LYS A 296 -11.27 19.22 14.63
C LYS A 296 -10.06 20.05 14.20
N PHE A 297 -9.02 19.39 13.71
CA PHE A 297 -7.82 20.07 13.22
C PHE A 297 -8.13 20.92 11.97
N ASP A 298 -8.92 20.38 11.04
CA ASP A 298 -9.30 21.04 9.79
C ASP A 298 -10.28 22.21 10.06
N LEU A 299 -11.28 22.01 10.93
CA LEU A 299 -12.22 23.06 11.37
C LEU A 299 -11.52 24.21 12.12
N ALA A 300 -10.39 23.93 12.77
CA ALA A 300 -9.56 24.96 13.41
C ALA A 300 -8.71 25.76 12.41
N GLY A 301 -8.82 25.51 11.10
CA GLY A 301 -8.09 26.23 10.05
C GLY A 301 -6.59 25.93 10.02
N LYS A 302 -6.16 24.78 10.56
CA LYS A 302 -4.73 24.39 10.65
C LYS A 302 -4.24 23.58 9.45
N ARG A 303 -5.15 23.23 8.54
CA ARG A 303 -4.85 22.65 7.24
C ARG A 303 -4.71 23.85 6.30
N ASP A 304 -3.48 24.17 5.88
CA ASP A 304 -3.14 25.42 5.17
C ASP A 304 -3.79 25.56 3.76
N HIS A 305 -4.84 24.79 3.45
CA HIS A 305 -5.59 24.77 2.19
C HIS A 305 -7.02 24.18 2.39
N PRO A 306 -7.92 24.34 1.40
CA PRO A 306 -9.30 23.82 1.46
C PRO A 306 -9.40 22.30 1.54
N SER A 307 -10.59 21.78 1.89
CA SER A 307 -10.84 20.35 2.04
C SER A 307 -10.84 19.55 0.73
N HIS A 308 -10.93 20.23 -0.42
CA HIS A 308 -10.94 19.68 -1.77
C HIS A 308 -9.65 19.95 -2.55
N TYR A 309 -8.58 20.33 -1.85
CA TYR A 309 -7.33 20.79 -2.45
C TYR A 309 -6.73 19.79 -3.43
N TRP A 310 -6.66 18.50 -3.08
CA TRP A 310 -6.00 17.50 -3.93
C TRP A 310 -6.88 17.06 -5.09
N ARG A 311 -8.17 16.83 -4.85
CA ARG A 311 -9.09 16.28 -5.86
C ARG A 311 -9.48 17.25 -6.97
N GLU A 312 -9.32 18.55 -6.75
CA GLU A 312 -9.61 19.59 -7.74
C GLU A 312 -8.41 19.93 -8.63
N MET A 313 -7.21 19.46 -8.30
CA MET A 313 -6.04 19.64 -9.16
C MET A 313 -6.15 18.82 -10.45
N SER A 314 -5.61 19.36 -11.54
CA SER A 314 -5.27 18.54 -12.70
C SER A 314 -4.12 17.56 -12.38
N ASP A 315 -4.01 16.47 -13.13
CA ASP A 315 -2.94 15.48 -12.93
C ASP A 315 -1.53 16.12 -13.07
N GLU A 316 -1.39 17.11 -13.96
CA GLU A 316 -0.14 17.85 -14.14
C GLU A 316 0.19 18.72 -12.92
N GLU A 317 -0.79 19.45 -12.38
CA GLU A 317 -0.63 20.27 -11.18
C GLU A 317 -0.34 19.41 -9.95
N PHE A 318 -1.02 18.27 -9.82
CA PHE A 318 -0.79 17.31 -8.76
C PHE A 318 0.65 16.80 -8.77
N THR A 319 1.14 16.38 -9.93
CA THR A 319 2.52 15.92 -10.10
C THR A 319 3.52 17.00 -9.72
N LYS A 320 3.35 18.23 -10.24
CA LYS A 320 4.22 19.37 -9.90
C LYS A 320 4.18 19.71 -8.41
N THR A 321 3.01 19.60 -7.78
CA THR A 321 2.85 19.86 -6.34
C THR A 321 3.61 18.82 -5.51
N LEU A 322 3.51 17.54 -5.86
CA LEU A 322 4.27 16.48 -5.20
C LEU A 322 5.78 16.64 -5.39
N GLU A 323 6.23 17.05 -6.57
CA GLU A 323 7.64 17.37 -6.82
C GLU A 323 8.13 18.54 -5.94
N ALA A 324 7.35 19.62 -5.86
CA ALA A 324 7.69 20.76 -5.00
C ALA A 324 7.75 20.37 -3.51
N ILE A 325 6.83 19.51 -3.06
CA ILE A 325 6.85 18.95 -1.69
C ILE A 325 8.09 18.10 -1.48
N ARG A 326 8.43 17.22 -2.42
CA ARG A 326 9.62 16.37 -2.36
C ARG A 326 10.89 17.23 -2.25
N ASP A 327 11.02 18.25 -3.08
CA ASP A 327 12.17 19.16 -3.08
C ASP A 327 12.29 19.92 -1.76
N LYS A 328 11.16 20.39 -1.23
CA LYS A 328 11.11 21.06 0.08
C LYS A 328 11.54 20.11 1.21
N GLN A 329 11.03 18.89 1.22
CA GLN A 329 11.37 17.88 2.22
C GLN A 329 12.83 17.43 2.12
N GLN A 330 13.41 17.36 0.91
CA GLN A 330 14.83 17.05 0.73
C GLN A 330 15.73 18.17 1.25
N LYS A 331 15.37 19.44 0.99
CA LYS A 331 16.11 20.61 1.48
C LYS A 331 15.97 20.81 2.99
N SER A 332 14.84 20.44 3.56
CA SER A 332 14.52 20.63 4.98
C SER A 332 13.73 19.44 5.51
N PRO A 333 14.39 18.30 5.80
CA PRO A 333 13.73 17.10 6.27
C PRO A 333 13.15 17.32 7.66
N MET A 334 11.81 17.38 7.73
CA MET A 334 11.09 17.51 8.99
C MET A 334 11.02 16.15 9.68
N VAL A 335 12.06 15.85 10.46
CA VAL A 335 12.12 14.63 11.27
C VAL A 335 11.72 14.96 12.71
N GLY A 336 10.61 14.38 13.18
CA GLY A 336 10.16 14.58 14.55
C GLY A 336 11.07 13.92 15.59
N PRO A 337 10.96 14.34 16.87
CA PRO A 337 11.75 13.77 17.95
C PRO A 337 11.47 12.27 18.11
N VAL A 338 12.52 11.50 18.41
CA VAL A 338 12.43 10.07 18.70
C VAL A 338 11.63 9.86 19.98
N ILE A 339 10.68 8.94 19.93
CA ILE A 339 9.93 8.51 21.11
C ILE A 339 10.61 7.26 21.66
N ASP A 340 11.12 7.36 22.88
CA ASP A 340 11.64 6.20 23.60
C ASP A 340 10.46 5.43 24.18
N ILE A 341 10.00 4.42 23.44
CA ILE A 341 8.85 3.58 23.81
C ILE A 341 9.14 2.67 25.02
N PHE A 342 10.39 2.56 25.48
CA PHE A 342 10.78 1.68 26.58
C PHE A 342 10.90 2.43 27.91
N LYS A 343 11.06 3.76 27.88
CA LYS A 343 11.15 4.57 29.11
C LYS A 343 9.77 5.10 29.51
N LYS A 344 9.54 5.19 30.82
CA LYS A 344 8.42 6.00 31.35
C LYS A 344 8.59 7.43 30.88
N SER A 345 7.56 7.97 30.22
CA SER A 345 7.44 9.40 29.96
C SER A 345 7.66 10.16 31.27
N LYS A 346 8.63 11.09 31.30
CA LYS A 346 8.67 12.10 32.36
C LYS A 346 7.42 12.95 32.13
N ALA A 347 6.44 12.84 33.03
CA ALA A 347 5.25 13.68 33.01
C ALA A 347 5.69 15.15 32.80
N ALA A 348 5.15 15.76 31.75
CA ALA A 348 5.30 17.19 31.49
C ALA A 348 4.34 17.98 32.37
#